data_AF-A0A543FRP6-F1
#
_entry.id   AF-A0A543FRP6-F1
#
_cell.length_a   1.000
_cell.length_b   1.000
_cell.length_c   1.000
_cell.angle_alpha   90.00
_cell.angle_beta   90.00
_cell.angle_gamma   90.00
#
_symmetry.space_group_name_H-M   'P 1'
#
loop_
_entity.id
_entity.type
_entity.pdbx_description
1 polymer ?
#
loop_
_entity_poly.entity_id
_entity_poly.type
_entity_poly.pdbx_seq_one_letter_code
_entity_poly.pdbx_strand_id
1 'polypeptide(L)'
;MTTTNNRIDQRTVRSALALAAAAPSVHNSQPWRWVVGPHAVHLYADLSRWLPTTDAQARDLIVSCGAALHHARVALAAVGLASSAHRMPNPDEPKHLAALQLHPRLADDTDLALAAAILRRRTDRRRYTGWEVPATFIDDLGERAAAQGALLRPVTEARARERLADVIRDTAEVQEASVSYLAASGGGTTRRFGDGLIEQPSDGEPDGALLAVLATGSDDSLSQLRAGEALSAVLLHATELGLATCPLSRPFEIASRRREVRDDVLGGTAVPQLVLRIGWAPLGTPLRPTPRRPIDDMIEQLPM
;
A
#
# COMPACT_ATOMS: atom_id res chain seq x y z
N MET A 1 31.67 -31.16 -0.22
CA MET A 1 30.44 -30.42 -0.56
C MET A 1 29.55 -30.45 0.66
N THR A 2 29.66 -29.44 1.51
CA THR A 2 28.90 -29.35 2.76
C THR A 2 27.59 -28.65 2.42
N THR A 3 26.49 -29.41 2.33
CA THR A 3 25.13 -28.86 2.27
C THR A 3 24.86 -28.21 3.62
N THR A 4 25.14 -26.91 3.76
CA THR A 4 24.71 -26.13 4.90
C THR A 4 23.19 -26.18 4.92
N ASN A 5 22.65 -26.89 5.90
CA ASN A 5 21.22 -26.99 6.18
C ASN A 5 20.73 -25.59 6.61
N ASN A 6 20.47 -24.73 5.62
CA ASN A 6 20.10 -23.33 5.81
C ASN A 6 18.62 -23.24 6.16
N ARG A 7 18.25 -23.86 7.28
CA ARG A 7 16.88 -23.87 7.79
C ARG A 7 16.59 -22.50 8.38
N ILE A 8 15.55 -21.86 7.87
CA ILE A 8 15.17 -20.52 8.30
C ILE A 8 14.66 -20.58 9.74
N ASP A 9 15.11 -19.66 10.60
CA ASP A 9 14.52 -19.51 11.94
C ASP A 9 13.10 -18.96 11.81
N GLN A 10 12.12 -19.85 12.01
CA GLN A 10 10.71 -19.52 11.90
C GLN A 10 10.27 -18.46 12.92
N ARG A 11 10.93 -18.37 14.08
CA ARG A 11 10.61 -17.34 15.07
C ARG A 11 10.99 -15.96 14.56
N THR A 12 12.19 -15.82 14.00
CA THR A 12 12.65 -14.59 13.35
C THR A 12 11.75 -14.17 12.19
N VAL A 13 11.38 -15.10 11.30
CA VAL A 13 10.43 -14.82 10.21
C VAL A 13 9.09 -14.35 10.73
N ARG A 14 8.54 -15.03 11.73
CA ARG A 14 7.26 -14.65 12.33
C ARG A 14 7.31 -13.24 12.92
N SER A 15 8.39 -12.86 13.62
CA SER A 15 8.58 -11.51 14.13
C SER A 15 8.65 -10.46 13.02
N ALA A 16 9.35 -10.75 11.92
CA ALA A 16 9.39 -9.87 10.75
C ALA A 16 8.00 -9.71 10.10
N LEU A 17 7.24 -10.80 9.96
CA LEU A 17 5.88 -10.76 9.42
C LEU A 17 4.91 -10.01 10.34
N ALA A 18 5.10 -10.08 11.66
CA ALA A 18 4.32 -9.28 12.61
C ALA A 18 4.58 -7.77 12.46
N LEU A 19 5.83 -7.37 12.20
CA LEU A 19 6.15 -5.98 11.85
C LEU A 19 5.50 -5.59 10.51
N ALA A 20 5.61 -6.47 9.51
CA ALA A 20 5.07 -6.25 8.17
C ALA A 20 3.54 -6.09 8.13
N ALA A 21 2.83 -6.66 9.11
CA ALA A 21 1.38 -6.52 9.25
C ALA A 21 0.92 -5.05 9.37
N ALA A 22 1.82 -4.11 9.72
CA ALA A 22 1.54 -2.68 9.71
C ALA A 22 1.29 -2.07 8.30
N ALA A 23 1.51 -2.86 7.24
CA ALA A 23 1.22 -2.48 5.86
C ALA A 23 -0.18 -1.85 5.69
N PRO A 24 -0.33 -0.85 4.81
CA PRO A 24 -1.63 -0.30 4.47
C PRO A 24 -2.42 -1.30 3.62
N SER A 25 -3.75 -1.27 3.75
CA SER A 25 -4.65 -1.99 2.87
C SER A 25 -5.94 -1.20 2.67
N VAL A 26 -6.64 -1.50 1.59
CA VAL A 26 -7.98 -0.95 1.32
C VAL A 26 -8.89 -1.18 2.53
N HIS A 27 -9.53 -0.11 3.02
CA HIS A 27 -10.37 -0.13 4.23
C HIS A 27 -9.76 -0.82 5.47
N ASN A 28 -8.43 -0.92 5.56
CA ASN A 28 -7.72 -1.72 6.56
C ASN A 28 -8.18 -3.21 6.62
N SER A 29 -8.64 -3.76 5.48
CA SER A 29 -9.11 -5.14 5.35
C SER A 29 -8.05 -6.20 5.67
N GLN A 30 -6.76 -5.90 5.45
CA GLN A 30 -5.62 -6.79 5.67
C GLN A 30 -5.81 -8.16 5.00
N PRO A 31 -5.97 -8.21 3.65
CA PRO A 31 -6.47 -9.38 2.94
C PRO A 31 -5.34 -10.32 2.50
N TRP A 32 -4.36 -10.54 3.37
CA TRP A 32 -3.20 -11.40 3.10
C TRP A 32 -3.15 -12.58 4.07
N ARG A 33 -2.69 -13.72 3.55
CA ARG A 33 -2.35 -14.92 4.31
C ARG A 33 -0.92 -15.33 3.98
N TRP A 34 -0.13 -15.57 5.01
CA TRP A 34 1.25 -16.02 4.92
C TRP A 34 1.32 -17.51 5.21
N VAL A 35 2.05 -18.26 4.38
CA VAL A 35 2.34 -19.68 4.60
C VAL A 35 3.85 -19.82 4.71
N VAL A 36 4.34 -20.17 5.90
CA VAL A 36 5.78 -20.24 6.20
C VAL A 36 6.25 -21.69 6.04
N GLY A 37 7.10 -21.92 5.06
CA GLY A 37 7.78 -23.20 4.82
C GLY A 37 9.22 -23.21 5.35
N PRO A 38 9.95 -24.34 5.16
CA PRO A 38 11.33 -24.49 5.64
C PRO A 38 12.34 -23.60 4.91
N HIS A 39 12.06 -23.24 3.65
CA HIS A 39 12.97 -22.49 2.77
C HIS A 39 12.35 -21.28 2.09
N ALA A 40 11.03 -21.09 2.23
CA ALA A 40 10.32 -20.00 1.59
C ALA A 40 9.14 -19.52 2.44
N VAL A 41 8.77 -18.26 2.24
CA VAL A 41 7.55 -17.67 2.79
C VAL A 41 6.63 -17.33 1.64
N HIS A 42 5.43 -17.91 1.64
CA HIS A 42 4.45 -17.73 0.58
C HIS A 42 3.39 -16.72 0.99
N LEU A 43 3.00 -15.86 0.05
CA LEU A 43 1.94 -14.89 0.19
C LEU A 43 0.73 -15.32 -0.64
N TYR A 44 -0.41 -15.44 0.01
CA TYR A 44 -1.70 -15.69 -0.61
C TYR A 44 -2.66 -14.52 -0.37
N ALA A 45 -3.51 -14.26 -1.36
CA ALA A 45 -4.71 -13.45 -1.19
C ALA A 45 -5.73 -14.15 -0.28
N ASP A 46 -6.17 -13.48 0.78
CA ASP A 46 -7.23 -13.94 1.69
C ASP A 46 -8.59 -13.45 1.19
N LEU A 47 -9.28 -14.30 0.42
CA LEU A 47 -10.57 -13.95 -0.20
C LEU A 47 -11.71 -13.79 0.83
N SER A 48 -11.55 -14.30 2.06
CA SER A 48 -12.54 -14.07 3.12
C SER A 48 -12.62 -12.61 3.56
N ARG A 49 -11.61 -11.81 3.18
CA ARG A 49 -11.46 -10.38 3.47
C ARG A 49 -11.67 -9.49 2.26
N TRP A 50 -12.09 -10.08 1.13
CA TRP A 50 -12.39 -9.35 -0.09
C TRP A 50 -13.68 -8.52 0.07
N LEU A 51 -13.69 -7.32 -0.51
CA LEU A 51 -14.79 -6.36 -0.44
C LEU A 51 -15.45 -6.21 -1.82
N PRO A 52 -16.26 -7.18 -2.28
CA PRO A 52 -16.73 -7.24 -3.65
C PRO A 52 -17.63 -6.06 -4.07
N THR A 53 -18.25 -5.36 -3.11
CA THR A 53 -19.08 -4.18 -3.38
C THR A 53 -18.26 -2.97 -3.80
N THR A 54 -17.07 -2.78 -3.23
CA THR A 54 -16.19 -1.63 -3.53
C THR A 54 -15.09 -2.05 -4.51
N ASP A 55 -14.50 -3.21 -4.30
CA ASP A 55 -13.44 -3.78 -5.13
C ASP A 55 -13.94 -4.97 -5.96
N ALA A 56 -14.88 -4.73 -6.88
CA ALA A 56 -15.51 -5.79 -7.68
C ALA A 56 -14.53 -6.63 -8.52
N GLN A 57 -13.31 -6.12 -8.78
CA GLN A 57 -12.28 -6.77 -9.60
C GLN A 57 -11.11 -7.33 -8.76
N ALA A 58 -11.18 -7.27 -7.43
CA ALA A 58 -10.11 -7.68 -6.52
C ALA A 58 -8.76 -6.96 -6.73
N ARG A 59 -8.78 -5.76 -7.32
CA ARG A 59 -7.59 -4.96 -7.61
C ARG A 59 -6.97 -4.45 -6.33
N ASP A 60 -7.80 -3.81 -5.51
CA ASP A 60 -7.37 -3.18 -4.26
C ASP A 60 -6.94 -4.24 -3.24
N LEU A 61 -7.55 -5.42 -3.30
CA LEU A 61 -7.08 -6.60 -2.59
C LEU A 61 -5.64 -6.97 -3.00
N ILE A 62 -5.34 -7.07 -4.30
CA ILE A 62 -4.00 -7.45 -4.77
C ILE A 62 -2.98 -6.35 -4.49
N VAL A 63 -3.33 -5.08 -4.70
CA VAL A 63 -2.50 -3.92 -4.33
C VAL A 63 -2.19 -3.93 -2.83
N SER A 64 -3.18 -4.23 -1.98
CA SER A 64 -2.96 -4.36 -0.53
C SER A 64 -1.97 -5.49 -0.20
N CYS A 65 -2.08 -6.63 -0.88
CA CYS A 65 -1.15 -7.74 -0.72
C CYS A 65 0.27 -7.37 -1.18
N GLY A 66 0.42 -6.62 -2.27
CA GLY A 66 1.71 -6.11 -2.72
C GLY A 66 2.36 -5.18 -1.71
N ALA A 67 1.56 -4.34 -1.04
CA ALA A 67 2.06 -3.48 0.03
C ALA A 67 2.59 -4.31 1.21
N ALA A 68 1.87 -5.36 1.60
CA ALA A 68 2.32 -6.33 2.61
C ALA A 68 3.57 -7.11 2.16
N LEU A 69 3.67 -7.48 0.88
CA LEU A 69 4.83 -8.14 0.30
C LEU A 69 6.10 -7.30 0.49
N HIS A 70 6.06 -6.03 0.10
CA HIS A 70 7.20 -5.14 0.27
C HIS A 70 7.51 -4.85 1.75
N HIS A 71 6.48 -4.65 2.59
CA HIS A 71 6.69 -4.52 4.04
C HIS A 71 7.38 -5.75 4.64
N ALA A 72 7.03 -6.96 4.19
CA ALA A 72 7.66 -8.20 4.62
C ALA A 72 9.13 -8.25 4.19
N ARG A 73 9.45 -7.89 2.94
CA ARG A 73 10.82 -7.82 2.44
C ARG A 73 11.68 -6.85 3.27
N VAL A 74 11.15 -5.67 3.61
CA VAL A 74 11.82 -4.68 4.48
C VAL A 74 12.04 -5.23 5.89
N ALA A 75 10.99 -5.80 6.50
CA ALA A 75 11.07 -6.33 7.86
C ALA A 75 12.03 -7.53 7.97
N LEU A 76 12.07 -8.40 6.95
CA LEU A 76 13.00 -9.52 6.85
C LEU A 76 14.45 -9.03 6.70
N ALA A 77 14.67 -8.03 5.84
CA ALA A 77 15.98 -7.45 5.63
C ALA A 77 16.58 -6.88 6.93
N ALA A 78 15.77 -6.17 7.73
CA ALA A 78 16.18 -5.59 9.00
C ALA A 78 16.56 -6.63 10.08
N VAL A 79 16.09 -7.88 9.96
CA VAL A 79 16.48 -8.99 10.85
C VAL A 79 17.55 -9.89 10.22
N GLY A 80 18.21 -9.42 9.17
CA GLY A 80 19.34 -10.10 8.53
C GLY A 80 18.95 -11.18 7.51
N LEU A 81 17.72 -11.12 6.99
CA LEU A 81 17.19 -12.04 5.98
C LEU A 81 16.84 -11.27 4.71
N ALA A 82 17.73 -11.30 3.73
CA ALA A 82 17.37 -10.85 2.40
C ALA A 82 16.41 -11.84 1.73
N SER A 83 15.61 -11.34 0.80
CA SER A 83 14.56 -12.12 0.15
C SER A 83 14.50 -11.85 -1.35
N SER A 84 14.51 -12.90 -2.17
CA SER A 84 14.13 -12.84 -3.58
C SER A 84 12.66 -13.22 -3.75
N ALA A 85 11.90 -12.40 -4.47
CA ALA A 85 10.46 -12.56 -4.64
C ALA A 85 10.11 -13.12 -6.02
N HIS A 86 9.63 -14.36 -6.06
CA HIS A 86 8.99 -14.95 -7.22
C HIS A 86 7.50 -14.61 -7.18
N ARG A 87 7.05 -13.74 -8.09
CA ARG A 87 5.67 -13.23 -8.12
C ARG A 87 4.83 -14.09 -9.04
N MET A 88 3.57 -14.30 -8.67
CA MET A 88 2.63 -15.16 -9.40
C MET A 88 3.26 -16.53 -9.73
N PRO A 89 3.84 -17.25 -8.74
CA PRO A 89 4.69 -18.41 -8.99
C PRO A 89 3.94 -19.62 -9.57
N ASN A 90 2.61 -19.69 -9.41
CA ASN A 90 1.78 -20.78 -9.93
C ASN A 90 0.58 -20.20 -10.71
N PRO A 91 0.56 -20.30 -12.05
CA PRO A 91 -0.57 -19.85 -12.88
C PRO A 91 -1.91 -20.53 -12.54
N ASP A 92 -1.88 -21.77 -12.06
CA ASP A 92 -3.08 -22.54 -11.68
C ASP A 92 -3.61 -22.14 -10.29
N GLU A 93 -2.80 -21.42 -9.52
CA GLU A 93 -3.18 -20.83 -8.23
C GLU A 93 -3.04 -19.30 -8.27
N PRO A 94 -3.94 -18.57 -8.96
CA PRO A 94 -3.82 -17.12 -9.15
C PRO A 94 -3.91 -16.30 -7.85
N LYS A 95 -4.26 -16.94 -6.72
CA LYS A 95 -4.27 -16.33 -5.38
C LYS A 95 -2.98 -16.59 -4.61
N HIS A 96 -2.06 -17.41 -5.12
CA HIS A 96 -0.67 -17.48 -4.68
C HIS A 96 0.09 -16.34 -5.33
N LEU A 97 0.23 -15.24 -4.60
CA LEU A 97 0.71 -13.97 -5.16
C LEU A 97 2.24 -13.89 -5.21
N ALA A 98 2.93 -14.46 -4.23
CA ALA A 98 4.38 -14.49 -4.23
C ALA A 98 4.97 -15.61 -3.37
N ALA A 99 6.18 -16.04 -3.70
CA ALA A 99 7.04 -16.86 -2.87
C ALA A 99 8.36 -16.11 -2.61
N LEU A 100 8.69 -15.87 -1.35
CA LEU A 100 9.93 -15.25 -0.90
C LEU A 100 10.93 -16.36 -0.56
N GLN A 101 12.01 -16.46 -1.33
CA GLN A 101 13.16 -17.29 -0.96
C GLN A 101 14.08 -16.45 -0.08
N LEU A 102 14.41 -16.97 1.11
CA LEU A 102 15.19 -16.21 2.09
C LEU A 102 16.64 -16.66 2.10
N HIS A 103 17.54 -15.70 2.26
CA HIS A 103 18.96 -15.95 2.41
C HIS A 103 19.58 -14.99 3.44
N PRO A 104 20.53 -15.45 4.27
CA PRO A 104 21.22 -14.59 5.22
C PRO A 104 21.90 -13.41 4.53
N ARG A 105 21.79 -12.22 5.12
CA ARG A 105 22.51 -11.00 4.74
C ARG A 105 22.60 -10.09 5.95
N LEU A 106 23.72 -9.40 6.17
CA LEU A 106 23.77 -8.36 7.19
C LEU A 106 22.85 -7.20 6.81
N ALA A 107 22.03 -6.75 7.77
CA ALA A 107 21.22 -5.54 7.63
C ALA A 107 22.14 -4.31 7.57
N ASP A 108 21.79 -3.34 6.75
CA ASP A 108 22.43 -2.03 6.69
C ASP A 108 21.56 -0.93 7.32
N ASP A 109 22.09 0.29 7.38
CA ASP A 109 21.38 1.43 7.96
C ASP A 109 20.06 1.75 7.22
N THR A 110 20.00 1.47 5.91
CA THR A 110 18.78 1.69 5.11
C THR A 110 17.70 0.68 5.49
N ASP A 111 18.06 -0.59 5.68
CA ASP A 111 17.13 -1.62 6.14
C ASP A 111 16.51 -1.25 7.49
N LEU A 112 17.34 -0.79 8.43
CA LEU A 112 16.91 -0.40 9.77
C LEU A 112 16.02 0.86 9.74
N ALA A 113 16.38 1.85 8.94
CA ALA A 113 15.61 3.09 8.80
C ALA A 113 14.23 2.84 8.19
N LEU A 114 14.15 2.01 7.14
CA LEU A 114 12.88 1.59 6.54
C LEU A 114 12.03 0.75 7.50
N ALA A 115 12.62 -0.15 8.27
CA ALA A 115 11.90 -0.92 9.29
C ALA A 115 11.36 -0.02 10.42
N ALA A 116 12.09 1.02 10.82
CA ALA A 116 11.60 2.02 11.75
C ALA A 116 10.46 2.85 11.15
N ALA A 117 10.52 3.15 9.84
CA ALA A 117 9.46 3.85 9.13
C ALA A 117 8.12 3.07 9.13
N ILE A 118 8.15 1.73 9.10
CA ILE A 118 6.94 0.89 9.20
C ILE A 118 6.13 1.25 10.46
N LEU A 119 6.80 1.42 11.60
CA LEU A 119 6.15 1.73 12.88
C LEU A 119 5.59 3.14 12.95
N ARG A 120 6.19 4.08 12.22
CA ARG A 120 5.83 5.51 12.22
C ARG A 120 4.77 5.86 11.18
N ARG A 121 4.76 5.19 10.03
CA ARG A 121 3.91 5.50 8.89
C ARG A 121 2.43 5.43 9.27
N ARG A 122 1.68 6.49 8.95
CA ARG A 122 0.22 6.57 9.09
C ARG A 122 -0.37 7.12 7.81
N THR A 123 -1.63 6.78 7.56
CA THR A 123 -2.42 7.42 6.50
C THR A 123 -2.95 8.72 7.09
N ASP A 124 -2.38 9.85 6.68
CA ASP A 124 -2.76 11.16 7.20
C ASP A 124 -3.79 11.82 6.30
N ARG A 125 -4.98 11.96 6.84
CA ARG A 125 -6.16 12.41 6.15
C ARG A 125 -6.55 13.87 6.45
N ARG A 126 -5.75 14.53 7.28
CA ARG A 126 -5.85 15.97 7.57
C ARG A 126 -5.51 16.79 6.33
N ARG A 127 -5.77 18.10 6.37
CA ARG A 127 -5.27 19.04 5.37
C ARG A 127 -3.78 19.22 5.56
N TYR A 128 -3.02 19.23 4.48
CA TYR A 128 -1.57 19.39 4.51
C TYR A 128 -1.24 20.88 4.42
N THR A 129 -0.11 21.29 4.98
CA THR A 129 0.33 22.69 4.91
C THR A 129 0.62 23.10 3.46
N GLY A 130 0.58 24.40 3.15
CA GLY A 130 0.96 24.93 1.84
C GLY A 130 2.46 24.91 1.52
N TRP A 131 3.32 24.34 2.38
CA TRP A 131 4.75 24.21 2.10
C TRP A 131 5.00 23.26 0.94
N GLU A 132 5.84 23.70 0.00
CA GLU A 132 6.20 22.90 -1.15
C GLU A 132 6.98 21.65 -0.74
N VAL A 133 6.71 20.53 -1.42
CA VAL A 133 7.55 19.33 -1.31
C VAL A 133 8.73 19.51 -2.26
N PRO A 134 9.99 19.44 -1.78
CA PRO A 134 11.15 19.60 -2.64
C PRO A 134 11.13 18.64 -3.83
N ALA A 135 11.47 19.14 -5.04
CA ALA A 135 11.50 18.31 -6.25
C ALA A 135 12.39 17.08 -6.10
N THR A 136 13.53 17.20 -5.41
CA THR A 136 14.42 16.07 -5.13
C THR A 136 13.74 14.96 -4.32
N PHE A 137 12.86 15.30 -3.38
CA PHE A 137 12.10 14.29 -2.63
C PHE A 137 11.09 13.60 -3.54
N ILE A 138 10.50 14.31 -4.50
CA ILE A 138 9.58 13.73 -5.46
C ILE A 138 10.31 12.78 -6.41
N ASP A 139 11.50 13.15 -6.87
CA ASP A 139 12.37 12.31 -7.69
C ASP A 139 12.77 11.04 -6.92
N ASP A 140 13.20 11.17 -5.65
CA ASP A 140 13.54 10.04 -4.78
C ASP A 140 12.35 9.07 -4.64
N LEU A 141 11.14 9.59 -4.38
CA LEU A 141 9.92 8.76 -4.30
C LEU A 141 9.60 8.09 -5.65
N GLY A 142 9.84 8.78 -6.75
CA GLY A 142 9.74 8.24 -8.11
C GLY A 142 10.69 7.06 -8.34
N GLU A 143 11.95 7.18 -7.90
CA GLU A 143 12.93 6.10 -7.97
C GLU A 143 12.54 4.90 -7.11
N ARG A 144 11.98 5.11 -5.91
CA ARG A 144 11.48 4.01 -5.07
C ARG A 144 10.33 3.26 -5.73
N ALA A 145 9.41 3.98 -6.40
CA ALA A 145 8.35 3.36 -7.17
C ALA A 145 8.89 2.57 -8.38
N ALA A 146 9.84 3.17 -9.12
CA ALA A 146 10.46 2.57 -10.30
C ALA A 146 11.22 1.28 -9.96
N ALA A 147 11.91 1.23 -8.82
CA ALA A 147 12.57 0.03 -8.31
C ALA A 147 11.62 -1.15 -8.06
N GLN A 148 10.32 -0.89 -7.87
CA GLN A 148 9.28 -1.92 -7.74
C GLN A 148 8.47 -2.13 -9.04
N GLY A 149 8.86 -1.50 -10.15
CA GLY A 149 8.22 -1.64 -11.45
C GLY A 149 6.94 -0.83 -11.64
N ALA A 150 6.78 0.28 -10.90
CA ALA A 150 5.69 1.23 -11.07
C ALA A 150 6.24 2.65 -11.29
N LEU A 151 5.38 3.57 -11.70
CA LEU A 151 5.69 4.98 -11.90
C LEU A 151 4.94 5.81 -10.87
N LEU A 152 5.58 6.82 -10.29
CA LEU A 152 4.92 7.86 -9.51
C LEU A 152 4.92 9.14 -10.34
N ARG A 153 3.74 9.60 -10.77
CA ARG A 153 3.59 10.80 -11.60
C ARG A 153 2.97 11.95 -10.79
N PRO A 154 3.74 12.97 -10.41
CA PRO A 154 3.20 14.21 -9.87
C PRO A 154 2.27 14.87 -10.88
N VAL A 155 1.12 15.37 -10.43
CA VAL A 155 0.13 16.05 -11.27
C VAL A 155 0.22 17.55 -11.01
N THR A 156 1.06 18.21 -11.78
CA THR A 156 1.39 19.64 -11.63
C THR A 156 0.63 20.54 -12.61
N GLU A 157 0.22 20.01 -13.76
CA GLU A 157 -0.57 20.76 -14.75
C GLU A 157 -1.95 21.11 -14.17
N ALA A 158 -2.34 22.38 -14.21
CA ALA A 158 -3.55 22.88 -13.58
C ALA A 158 -4.82 22.13 -14.03
N ARG A 159 -4.96 21.88 -15.34
CA ARG A 159 -6.10 21.15 -15.91
C ARG A 159 -6.12 19.70 -15.44
N ALA A 160 -4.99 18.99 -15.53
CA ALA A 160 -4.89 17.60 -15.08
C ALA A 160 -5.17 17.48 -13.57
N ARG A 161 -4.71 18.44 -12.77
CA ARG A 161 -4.95 18.50 -11.32
C ARG A 161 -6.42 18.72 -10.99
N GLU A 162 -7.09 19.64 -11.69
CA GLU A 162 -8.53 19.87 -11.53
C GLU A 162 -9.34 18.62 -11.88
N ARG A 163 -9.03 17.98 -13.01
CA ARG A 163 -9.66 16.72 -13.42
C ARG A 163 -9.46 15.61 -12.41
N LEU A 164 -8.25 15.46 -11.88
CA LEU A 164 -7.97 14.47 -10.84
C LEU A 164 -8.74 14.78 -9.54
N ALA A 165 -8.85 16.05 -9.17
CA ALA A 165 -9.61 16.48 -7.99
C ALA A 165 -11.12 16.22 -8.16
N ASP A 166 -11.69 16.44 -9.35
CA ASP A 166 -13.08 16.08 -9.67
C ASP A 166 -13.33 14.59 -9.49
N VAL A 167 -12.46 13.74 -10.05
CA VAL A 167 -12.59 12.28 -9.91
C VAL A 167 -12.51 11.86 -8.43
N ILE A 168 -11.66 12.49 -7.63
CA ILE A 168 -11.57 12.22 -6.19
C ILE A 168 -12.87 12.63 -5.46
N ARG A 169 -13.43 13.81 -5.76
CA ARG A 169 -14.69 14.27 -5.15
C ARG A 169 -15.87 13.38 -5.52
N ASP A 170 -16.04 13.11 -6.81
CA ASP A 170 -17.17 12.33 -7.33
C ASP A 170 -17.22 10.91 -6.74
N THR A 171 -16.05 10.33 -6.43
CA THR A 171 -15.97 8.99 -5.83
C THR A 171 -16.11 8.99 -4.31
N ALA A 172 -15.95 10.12 -3.63
CA ALA A 172 -16.23 10.25 -2.21
C ALA A 172 -17.75 10.28 -1.94
N GLU A 173 -18.51 11.05 -2.71
CA GLU A 173 -19.96 11.27 -2.53
C GLU A 173 -20.79 9.98 -2.77
N VAL A 174 -20.45 9.18 -3.78
CA VAL A 174 -21.16 7.93 -4.12
C VAL A 174 -21.06 6.88 -3.01
N GLN A 175 -20.00 6.93 -2.20
CA GLN A 175 -19.71 5.92 -1.20
C GLN A 175 -20.22 6.26 0.19
N GLU A 176 -20.38 7.55 0.54
CA GLU A 176 -21.07 7.93 1.79
C GLU A 176 -22.50 7.35 1.84
N ALA A 177 -23.20 7.36 0.70
CA ALA A 177 -24.51 6.72 0.55
C ALA A 177 -24.45 5.19 0.73
N SER A 178 -23.40 4.54 0.20
CA SER A 178 -23.27 3.06 0.17
C SER A 178 -22.72 2.47 1.48
N VAL A 179 -21.78 3.14 2.15
CA VAL A 179 -21.23 2.74 3.45
C VAL A 179 -22.26 2.96 4.57
N SER A 180 -23.07 4.02 4.48
CA SER A 180 -24.21 4.22 5.37
C SER A 180 -25.23 3.08 5.25
N TYR A 181 -25.51 2.62 4.02
CA TYR A 181 -26.39 1.50 3.74
C TYR A 181 -25.85 0.15 4.27
N LEU A 182 -24.56 -0.15 4.07
CA LEU A 182 -23.92 -1.37 4.58
C LEU A 182 -23.78 -1.38 6.12
N ALA A 183 -23.54 -0.23 6.73
CA ALA A 183 -23.52 -0.10 8.19
C ALA A 183 -24.92 -0.30 8.81
N ALA A 184 -25.99 0.04 8.07
CA ALA A 184 -27.37 -0.17 8.50
C ALA A 184 -27.85 -1.62 8.33
N SER A 185 -27.23 -2.42 7.43
CA SER A 185 -27.69 -3.77 7.09
C SER A 185 -27.03 -4.91 7.88
N GLY A 186 -26.22 -4.61 8.91
CA GLY A 186 -25.77 -5.60 9.91
C GLY A 186 -24.77 -6.67 9.44
N GLY A 187 -24.21 -6.53 8.23
CA GLY A 187 -23.28 -7.49 7.65
C GLY A 187 -21.82 -7.30 8.09
N GLY A 188 -21.41 -8.01 9.15
CA GLY A 188 -20.00 -8.24 9.49
C GLY A 188 -19.24 -7.04 10.09
N THR A 189 -18.20 -7.32 10.86
CA THR A 189 -17.40 -6.36 11.67
C THR A 189 -16.51 -5.43 10.84
N THR A 190 -17.06 -4.76 9.83
CA THR A 190 -16.46 -3.55 9.26
C THR A 190 -16.69 -2.40 10.23
N ARG A 191 -15.85 -2.29 11.27
CA ARG A 191 -15.84 -1.06 12.08
C ARG A 191 -15.65 0.12 11.12
N ARG A 192 -16.54 1.11 11.23
CA ARG A 192 -16.46 2.41 10.56
C ARG A 192 -15.03 2.95 10.63
N PHE A 193 -14.25 2.77 9.57
CA PHE A 193 -13.23 3.75 9.26
C PHE A 193 -14.02 4.88 8.62
N GLY A 194 -14.35 5.89 9.43
CA GLY A 194 -14.99 7.11 8.94
C GLY A 194 -14.25 7.63 7.72
N ASP A 195 -14.97 8.35 6.87
CA ASP A 195 -14.58 8.76 5.52
C ASP A 195 -13.18 9.39 5.41
N GLY A 196 -12.60 9.75 6.55
CA GLY A 196 -11.20 10.03 6.59
C GLY A 196 -10.97 11.41 6.01
N LEU A 197 -11.81 12.33 6.42
CA LEU A 197 -11.33 13.64 6.78
C LEU A 197 -11.39 13.64 8.31
N ILE A 198 -10.23 13.78 8.95
CA ILE A 198 -10.25 14.19 10.36
C ILE A 198 -10.81 15.61 10.30
N GLU A 199 -11.97 15.86 10.89
CA GLU A 199 -12.53 17.21 10.97
C GLU A 199 -11.44 18.16 11.50
N GLN A 200 -11.03 19.08 10.65
CA GLN A 200 -10.13 20.17 11.00
C GLN A 200 -10.89 21.48 10.86
N PRO A 201 -10.66 22.46 11.75
CA PRO A 201 -11.14 23.81 11.56
C PRO A 201 -10.78 24.29 10.15
N SER A 202 -11.78 24.74 9.40
CA SER A 202 -11.56 25.29 8.07
C SER A 202 -11.29 26.78 8.20
N ASP A 203 -10.01 27.15 8.20
CA ASP A 203 -9.61 28.57 8.17
C ASP A 203 -9.73 29.18 6.75
N GLY A 204 -10.22 28.40 5.77
CA GLY A 204 -10.40 28.80 4.38
C GLY A 204 -9.22 28.47 3.46
N GLU A 205 -8.10 27.96 4.01
CA GLU A 205 -6.93 27.59 3.21
C GLU A 205 -7.13 26.25 2.45
N PRO A 206 -6.71 26.19 1.17
CA PRO A 206 -6.76 24.96 0.39
C PRO A 206 -5.79 23.92 0.93
N ASP A 207 -6.10 22.63 0.72
CA ASP A 207 -5.19 21.54 1.05
C ASP A 207 -3.89 21.65 0.22
N GLY A 208 -2.75 21.81 0.90
CA GLY A 208 -1.44 21.97 0.26
C GLY A 208 -0.79 20.67 -0.24
N ALA A 209 -1.54 19.57 -0.25
CA ALA A 209 -1.03 18.28 -0.71
C ALA A 209 -0.67 18.29 -2.21
N LEU A 210 0.52 17.81 -2.54
CA LEU A 210 0.83 17.37 -3.89
C LEU A 210 0.01 16.12 -4.21
N LEU A 211 -0.68 16.14 -5.35
CA LEU A 211 -1.32 14.95 -5.90
C LEU A 211 -0.34 14.24 -6.85
N ALA A 212 -0.14 12.95 -6.61
CA ALA A 212 0.61 12.08 -7.51
C ALA A 212 -0.22 10.84 -7.85
N VAL A 213 -0.06 10.33 -9.06
CA VAL A 213 -0.70 9.08 -9.50
C VAL A 213 0.37 7.99 -9.55
N LEU A 214 0.14 6.90 -8.81
CA LEU A 214 0.91 5.67 -8.95
C LEU A 214 0.32 4.87 -10.12
N ALA A 215 1.15 4.51 -11.09
CA ALA A 215 0.72 3.87 -12.33
C ALA A 215 1.63 2.71 -12.74
N THR A 216 1.12 1.80 -13.57
CA THR A 216 1.83 0.62 -14.08
C THR A 216 1.67 0.49 -15.59
N GLY A 217 2.50 -0.37 -16.22
CA GLY A 217 2.43 -0.59 -17.67
C GLY A 217 1.18 -1.36 -18.14
N SER A 218 0.56 -2.15 -17.25
CA SER A 218 -0.67 -2.89 -17.50
C SER A 218 -1.57 -2.85 -16.26
N ASP A 219 -2.72 -3.52 -16.36
CA ASP A 219 -3.72 -3.61 -15.29
C ASP A 219 -3.93 -5.05 -14.78
N ASP A 220 -3.02 -5.97 -15.14
CA ASP A 220 -3.08 -7.36 -14.70
C ASP A 220 -2.68 -7.53 -13.23
N SER A 221 -2.87 -8.73 -12.68
CA SER A 221 -2.58 -9.03 -11.28
C SER A 221 -1.11 -8.83 -10.90
N LEU A 222 -0.16 -9.04 -11.82
CA LEU A 222 1.25 -8.79 -11.55
C LEU A 222 1.52 -7.29 -11.43
N SER A 223 0.95 -6.48 -12.32
CA SER A 223 1.01 -5.02 -12.25
C SER A 223 0.36 -4.48 -10.97
N GLN A 224 -0.81 -5.00 -10.59
CA GLN A 224 -1.46 -4.62 -9.33
C GLN A 224 -0.61 -4.99 -8.10
N LEU A 225 0.02 -6.17 -8.10
CA LEU A 225 0.91 -6.59 -7.02
C LEU A 225 2.13 -5.66 -6.93
N ARG A 226 2.74 -5.33 -8.08
CA ARG A 226 3.86 -4.37 -8.16
C ARG A 226 3.45 -2.97 -7.72
N ALA A 227 2.24 -2.52 -8.06
CA ALA A 227 1.71 -1.25 -7.59
C ALA A 227 1.60 -1.24 -6.05
N GLY A 228 1.21 -2.35 -5.44
CA GLY A 228 1.26 -2.52 -3.99
C GLY A 228 2.67 -2.42 -3.41
N GLU A 229 3.65 -3.10 -4.01
CA GLU A 229 5.04 -3.02 -3.57
C GLU A 229 5.59 -1.59 -3.69
N ALA A 230 5.32 -0.93 -4.81
CA ALA A 230 5.70 0.46 -5.05
C ALA A 230 5.03 1.42 -4.08
N LEU A 231 3.73 1.23 -3.80
CA LEU A 231 3.01 1.98 -2.77
C LEU A 231 3.75 1.89 -1.43
N SER A 232 4.08 0.68 -1.00
CA SER A 232 4.84 0.48 0.24
C SER A 232 6.18 1.21 0.23
N ALA A 233 6.97 1.07 -0.84
CA ALA A 233 8.27 1.72 -0.98
C ALA A 233 8.16 3.25 -0.87
N VAL A 234 7.20 3.85 -1.59
CA VAL A 234 6.93 5.29 -1.56
C VAL A 234 6.52 5.74 -0.16
N LEU A 235 5.59 5.03 0.49
CA LEU A 235 5.07 5.44 1.79
C LEU A 235 6.12 5.36 2.90
N LEU A 236 6.96 4.32 2.89
CA LEU A 236 8.03 4.16 3.87
C LEU A 236 9.09 5.25 3.67
N HIS A 237 9.52 5.48 2.44
CA HIS A 237 10.53 6.50 2.17
C HIS A 237 10.01 7.93 2.42
N ALA A 238 8.77 8.23 2.06
CA ALA A 238 8.13 9.50 2.43
C ALA A 238 8.11 9.70 3.95
N THR A 239 7.88 8.63 4.72
CA THR A 239 7.91 8.69 6.19
C THR A 239 9.32 8.98 6.74
N GLU A 240 10.37 8.49 6.09
CA GLU A 240 11.77 8.81 6.43
C GLU A 240 12.08 10.29 6.17
N LEU A 241 11.61 10.82 5.05
CA LEU A 241 11.72 12.23 4.67
C LEU A 241 10.85 13.17 5.52
N GLY A 242 10.03 12.63 6.43
CA GLY A 242 9.12 13.40 7.29
C GLY A 242 7.82 13.84 6.61
N LEU A 243 7.52 13.33 5.43
CA LEU A 243 6.31 13.64 4.68
C LEU A 243 5.12 12.82 5.19
N ALA A 244 3.96 13.47 5.19
CA ALA A 244 2.66 12.86 5.37
C ALA A 244 2.15 12.30 4.04
N THR A 245 1.42 11.18 4.11
CA THR A 245 0.89 10.52 2.91
C THR A 245 -0.53 10.00 3.10
N CYS A 246 -1.33 10.05 2.04
CA CYS A 246 -2.66 9.44 1.99
C CYS A 246 -2.91 8.77 0.63
N PRO A 247 -2.88 7.42 0.57
CA PRO A 247 -3.33 6.67 -0.59
C PRO A 247 -4.85 6.73 -0.74
N LEU A 248 -5.30 6.89 -1.98
CA LEU A 248 -6.70 6.92 -2.41
C LEU A 248 -6.86 5.96 -3.59
N SER A 249 -7.50 4.82 -3.35
CA SER A 249 -7.78 3.81 -4.38
C SER A 249 -9.17 3.94 -5.02
N ARG A 250 -10.13 4.52 -4.29
CA ARG A 250 -11.54 4.70 -4.71
C ARG A 250 -11.74 5.30 -6.11
N PRO A 251 -10.99 6.36 -6.53
CA PRO A 251 -11.02 6.89 -7.90
C PRO A 251 -10.95 5.80 -8.98
N PHE A 252 -10.26 4.71 -8.66
CA PHE A 252 -9.92 3.66 -9.58
C PHE A 252 -10.69 2.36 -9.33
N GLU A 253 -11.69 2.33 -8.46
CA GLU A 253 -12.66 1.22 -8.43
C GLU A 253 -13.59 1.28 -9.66
N ILE A 254 -13.93 2.49 -10.11
CA ILE A 254 -14.81 2.74 -11.26
C ILE A 254 -14.00 2.75 -12.58
N ALA A 255 -14.32 1.83 -13.48
CA ALA A 255 -13.57 1.65 -14.73
C ALA A 255 -13.60 2.87 -15.67
N SER A 256 -14.70 3.63 -15.71
CA SER A 256 -14.77 4.87 -16.50
C SER A 256 -13.84 5.95 -15.95
N ARG A 257 -13.80 6.12 -14.63
CA ARG A 257 -12.91 7.07 -13.94
C ARG A 257 -11.43 6.73 -14.10
N ARG A 258 -11.09 5.43 -14.10
CA ARG A 258 -9.74 4.99 -14.47
C ARG A 258 -9.33 5.39 -15.88
N ARG A 259 -10.22 5.20 -16.86
CA ARG A 259 -9.95 5.61 -18.25
C ARG A 259 -9.80 7.12 -18.37
N GLU A 260 -10.66 7.87 -17.70
CA GLU A 260 -10.58 9.33 -17.62
C GLU A 260 -9.21 9.79 -17.10
N VAL A 261 -8.75 9.26 -15.95
CA VAL A 261 -7.42 9.63 -15.43
C VAL A 261 -6.28 9.14 -16.33
N ARG A 262 -6.39 7.92 -16.90
CA ARG A 262 -5.40 7.42 -17.84
C ARG A 262 -5.22 8.38 -19.02
N ASP A 263 -6.32 8.81 -19.62
CA ASP A 263 -6.29 9.54 -20.89
C ASP A 263 -6.06 11.05 -20.65
N ASP A 264 -6.75 11.64 -19.67
CA ASP A 264 -6.72 13.09 -19.41
C ASP A 264 -5.59 13.56 -18.47
N VAL A 265 -5.04 12.66 -17.63
CA VAL A 265 -4.01 13.01 -16.63
C VAL A 265 -2.67 12.35 -16.94
N LEU A 266 -2.69 11.11 -17.43
CA LEU A 266 -1.47 10.35 -17.76
C LEU A 266 -1.16 10.31 -19.27
N GLY A 267 -1.95 10.98 -20.11
CA GLY A 267 -1.72 11.04 -21.56
C GLY A 267 -1.80 9.69 -22.28
N GLY A 268 -2.48 8.70 -21.70
CA GLY A 268 -2.66 7.36 -22.29
C GLY A 268 -1.46 6.42 -22.14
N THR A 269 -0.38 6.81 -21.46
CA THR A 269 0.89 6.04 -21.49
C THR A 269 1.06 5.03 -20.36
N ALA A 270 0.22 5.08 -19.32
CA ALA A 270 0.29 4.17 -18.17
C ALA A 270 -1.07 3.97 -17.52
N VAL A 271 -1.28 2.83 -16.87
CA VAL A 271 -2.54 2.51 -16.19
C VAL A 271 -2.51 3.04 -14.76
N PRO A 272 -3.44 3.93 -14.36
CA PRO A 272 -3.50 4.44 -12.99
C PRO A 272 -3.93 3.33 -12.01
N GLN A 273 -3.21 3.22 -10.90
CA GLN A 273 -3.47 2.23 -9.84
C GLN A 273 -3.93 2.87 -8.54
N LEU A 274 -3.34 4.01 -8.14
CA LEU A 274 -3.67 4.74 -6.91
C LEU A 274 -3.39 6.23 -7.06
N VAL A 275 -4.15 7.07 -6.36
CA VAL A 275 -3.75 8.47 -6.12
C VAL A 275 -3.07 8.56 -4.76
N LEU A 276 -2.02 9.37 -4.67
CA LEU A 276 -1.31 9.68 -3.44
C LEU A 276 -1.36 11.18 -3.19
N ARG A 277 -1.87 11.56 -2.02
CA ARG A 277 -1.61 12.88 -1.43
C ARG A 277 -0.28 12.80 -0.69
N ILE A 278 0.61 13.75 -0.96
CA ILE A 278 1.95 13.84 -0.37
C ILE A 278 2.18 15.28 0.08
N GLY A 279 2.71 15.49 1.27
CA GLY A 279 3.04 16.83 1.75
C GLY A 279 3.41 16.86 3.21
N TRP A 280 3.41 18.05 3.81
CA TRP A 280 3.77 18.23 5.20
C TRP A 280 2.52 18.17 6.09
N ALA A 281 2.55 17.30 7.10
CA ALA A 281 1.48 17.24 8.09
C ALA A 281 1.39 18.58 8.84
N PRO A 282 0.17 19.02 9.20
CA PRO A 282 0.02 20.15 10.10
C PRO A 282 0.61 19.81 11.47
N LEU A 283 1.15 20.82 12.15
CA LEU A 283 1.58 20.68 13.54
C LEU A 283 0.37 20.31 14.40
N GLY A 284 0.54 19.33 15.30
CA GLY A 284 -0.52 18.91 16.20
C GLY A 284 -0.36 17.49 16.72
N THR A 285 -1.44 16.97 17.30
CA THR A 285 -1.45 15.64 17.93
C THR A 285 -1.03 14.55 16.94
N PRO A 286 -0.09 13.67 17.30
CA PRO A 286 0.29 12.53 16.47
C PRO A 286 -0.91 11.61 16.19
N LEU A 287 -0.94 11.06 14.97
CA LEU A 287 -1.97 10.10 14.59
C LEU A 287 -1.80 8.78 15.35
N ARG A 288 -2.91 8.28 15.90
CA ARG A 288 -2.93 6.97 16.57
C ARG A 288 -2.73 5.85 15.54
N PRO A 289 -2.03 4.76 15.90
CA PRO A 289 -1.98 3.56 15.07
C PRO A 289 -3.40 3.01 14.82
N THR A 290 -3.66 2.59 13.59
CA THR A 290 -4.86 1.81 13.28
C THR A 290 -4.65 0.36 13.71
N PRO A 291 -5.70 -0.35 14.16
CA PRO A 291 -5.56 -1.73 14.64
C PRO A 291 -5.10 -2.67 13.53
N ARG A 292 -4.40 -3.74 13.93
CA ARG A 292 -3.97 -4.84 13.05
C ARG A 292 -4.48 -6.18 13.58
N ARG A 293 -4.67 -7.12 12.67
CA ARG A 293 -5.00 -8.51 12.98
C ARG A 293 -3.87 -9.12 13.82
N PRO A 294 -4.16 -9.96 14.82
CA PRO A 294 -3.19 -10.85 15.43
C PRO A 294 -2.44 -11.64 14.35
N ILE A 295 -1.12 -11.78 14.51
CA ILE A 295 -0.29 -12.47 13.52
C ILE A 295 -0.67 -13.95 13.35
N ASP A 296 -1.23 -14.57 14.38
CA ASP A 296 -1.75 -15.95 14.35
C ASP A 296 -2.92 -16.12 13.39
N ASP A 297 -3.71 -15.07 13.15
CA ASP A 297 -4.82 -15.11 12.20
C ASP A 297 -4.35 -14.98 10.74
N MET A 298 -3.06 -14.72 10.52
CA MET A 298 -2.50 -14.42 9.21
C MET A 298 -1.39 -15.38 8.79
N ILE A 299 -0.86 -16.21 9.70
CA ILE A 299 0.23 -17.14 9.43
C ILE A 299 -0.26 -18.58 9.56
N GLU A 300 0.06 -19.38 8.56
CA GLU A 300 0.02 -20.83 8.59
C GLU A 300 1.46 -21.37 8.47
N GLN A 301 1.75 -22.47 9.17
CA GLN A 301 3.03 -23.15 9.03
C GLN A 301 2.86 -24.41 8.19
N LEU A 302 3.71 -24.59 7.18
CA LEU A 302 3.79 -25.88 6.49
C LEU A 302 4.46 -26.89 7.43
N PRO A 303 3.98 -28.15 7.45
CA PRO A 303 4.63 -29.21 8.19
C PRO A 303 6.10 -29.36 7.74
N MET A 304 6.96 -29.66 8.70
CA MET A 304 8.40 -29.87 8.47
C MET A 304 8.70 -31.16 7.72
#